data_AF-A0A1G5VM25-F1
#
_entry.id   AF-A0A1G5VM25-F1
#
_cell.length_a   1.000
_cell.length_b   1.000
_cell.length_c   1.000
_cell.angle_alpha   90.00
_cell.angle_beta   90.00
_cell.angle_gamma   90.00
#
_symmetry.space_group_name_H-M   'P 1'
#
loop_
_entity.id
_entity.type
_entity.pdbx_description
1 polymer ?
#
loop_
_entity_poly.entity_id
_entity_poly.type
_entity_poly.pdbx_seq_one_letter_code
_entity_poly.pdbx_strand_id
1 'polypeptide(L)'
;MPLIIQTFFIFSIAYGASKAVRLPFDIAAPAGMIGASNFFELAVAVAVALFGTQSPAALATTVGVLTEVPVMLTLVKFANKTKACFD
;
A
#
# COMPACT_ATOMS: atom_id res chain seq x y z
N MET A 1 -12.88 -2.20 -0.96
CA MET A 1 -13.17 -1.74 0.42
C MET A 1 -12.35 -2.47 1.49
N PRO A 2 -12.28 -3.81 1.55
CA PRO A 2 -11.44 -4.51 2.55
C PRO A 2 -9.96 -4.13 2.47
N LEU A 3 -9.45 -3.96 1.24
CA LEU A 3 -8.05 -3.67 0.97
C LEU A 3 -7.58 -2.31 1.46
N ILE A 4 -8.43 -1.28 1.35
CA ILE A 4 -8.08 0.07 1.81
C ILE A 4 -7.85 0.03 3.33
N ILE A 5 -8.77 -0.59 4.06
CA ILE A 5 -8.67 -0.74 5.51
C ILE A 5 -7.40 -1.52 5.87
N GLN A 6 -7.12 -2.61 5.15
CA GLN A 6 -5.89 -3.39 5.33
C GLN A 6 -4.63 -2.55 5.12
N THR A 7 -4.53 -1.82 4.00
CA THR A 7 -3.37 -0.99 3.67
C THR A 7 -3.14 0.08 4.74
N PHE A 8 -4.19 0.78 5.18
CA PHE A 8 -4.07 1.77 6.27
C PHE A 8 -3.69 1.13 7.61
N PHE A 9 -4.21 -0.05 7.91
CA PHE A 9 -3.93 -0.77 9.15
C PHE A 9 -2.47 -1.23 9.20
N ILE A 10 -1.97 -1.88 8.15
CA ILE A 10 -0.59 -2.34 8.07
C ILE A 10 0.37 -1.14 8.05
N PHE A 11 0.06 -0.09 7.30
CA PHE A 11 0.83 1.15 7.32
C PHE A 11 0.93 1.73 8.73
N SER A 12 -0.19 1.82 9.45
CA SER A 12 -0.20 2.40 10.80
C SER A 12 0.61 1.58 11.79
N ILE A 13 0.54 0.24 11.70
CA ILE A 13 1.35 -0.65 12.55
C ILE A 13 2.83 -0.51 12.22
N ALA A 14 3.22 -0.61 10.94
CA ALA A 14 4.62 -0.55 10.53
C ALA A 14 5.25 0.83 10.80
N TYR A 15 4.51 1.89 10.51
CA TYR A 15 4.94 3.27 10.76
C TYR A 15 4.99 3.59 12.27
N GLY A 16 4.00 3.14 13.03
CA GLY A 16 3.95 3.28 14.49
C GLY A 16 5.04 2.47 15.20
N ALA A 17 5.31 1.24 14.76
CA ALA A 17 6.42 0.42 15.25
C ALA A 17 7.77 1.06 14.93
N SER A 18 7.95 1.60 13.71
CA SER A 18 9.16 2.34 13.33
C SER A 18 9.38 3.57 14.21
N LYS A 19 8.29 4.26 14.58
CA LYS A 19 8.34 5.37 15.55
C LYS A 19 8.71 4.91 16.96
N ALA A 20 8.15 3.79 17.43
CA ALA A 20 8.45 3.23 18.74
C ALA A 20 9.94 2.84 18.89
N VAL A 21 10.57 2.39 17.81
CA VAL A 21 12.00 2.04 17.75
C VAL A 21 12.89 3.27 17.44
N ARG A 22 12.31 4.47 17.32
CA ARG A 22 13.00 5.74 17.01
C ARG A 22 13.80 5.69 15.70
N LEU A 23 13.27 5.04 14.67
CA LEU A 23 13.87 5.07 13.34
C LEU A 23 13.70 6.48 12.73
N PRO A 24 14.71 6.98 11.99
CA PRO A 24 14.58 8.23 11.26
C PRO A 24 13.45 8.13 10.24
N PHE A 25 12.81 9.26 9.95
CA PHE A 25 11.71 9.34 8.99
C PHE A 25 12.05 8.72 7.63
N ASP A 26 13.29 8.92 7.17
CA ASP A 26 13.80 8.43 5.89
C ASP A 26 13.82 6.89 5.80
N ILE A 27 13.70 6.19 6.93
CA ILE A 27 13.55 4.72 7.00
C ILE A 27 12.12 4.34 7.34
N ALA A 28 11.50 5.04 8.31
CA ALA A 28 10.15 4.73 8.79
C ALA A 28 9.06 4.89 7.72
N ALA A 29 9.14 5.95 6.90
CA ALA A 29 8.14 6.20 5.87
C ALA A 29 8.20 5.17 4.73
N PRO A 30 9.37 4.86 4.12
CA PRO A 30 9.47 3.77 3.15
C PRO A 30 9.11 2.40 3.73
N ALA A 31 9.54 2.09 4.97
CA ALA A 31 9.21 0.82 5.62
C ALA A 31 7.70 0.62 5.80
N GLY A 32 6.98 1.67 6.23
CA GLY A 32 5.53 1.65 6.33
C GLY A 32 4.83 1.45 4.99
N MET A 33 5.34 2.08 3.93
CA MET A 33 4.80 1.92 2.58
C MET A 33 5.05 0.52 2.01
N ILE A 34 6.25 -0.04 2.19
CA ILE A 34 6.57 -1.40 1.73
C ILE A 34 5.67 -2.42 2.42
N GLY A 35 5.45 -2.28 3.73
CA GLY A 35 4.57 -3.17 4.47
C GLY A 35 3.10 -3.10 4.01
N ALA A 36 2.63 -1.92 3.61
CA ALA A 36 1.25 -1.70 3.21
C ALA A 36 0.95 -1.99 1.72
N SER A 37 1.99 -2.06 0.88
CA SER A 37 1.90 -2.26 -0.58
C SER A 37 1.37 -3.64 -0.92
N ASN A 38 0.55 -3.73 -1.96
CA ASN A 38 0.15 -4.98 -2.59
C ASN A 38 0.73 -5.03 -4.02
N PHE A 39 1.03 -6.22 -4.54
CA PHE A 39 1.58 -6.35 -5.90
C PHE A 39 0.48 -6.58 -6.94
N PHE A 40 -0.44 -5.61 -7.09
CA PHE A 40 -1.54 -5.80 -8.04
C PHE A 40 -1.12 -5.83 -9.50
N GLU A 41 -0.05 -5.13 -9.88
CA GLU A 41 0.48 -5.16 -11.24
C GLU A 41 0.89 -6.58 -11.65
N LEU A 42 1.51 -7.32 -10.72
CA LEU A 42 1.82 -8.74 -10.91
C LEU A 42 0.54 -9.60 -10.87
N ALA A 43 -0.39 -9.30 -9.97
CA ALA A 43 -1.65 -10.03 -9.84
C ALA A 43 -2.52 -9.93 -11.11
N VAL A 44 -2.55 -8.77 -11.77
CA VAL A 44 -3.23 -8.57 -13.06
C VAL A 44 -2.60 -9.45 -14.13
N ALA A 45 -1.27 -9.48 -14.22
CA ALA A 45 -0.57 -10.31 -15.20
C ALA A 45 -0.90 -11.79 -15.02
N VAL A 46 -0.89 -12.29 -13.78
CA VAL A 46 -1.23 -13.68 -13.45
C VAL A 46 -2.71 -13.98 -13.71
N ALA A 47 -3.62 -13.07 -13.35
CA ALA A 47 -5.06 -13.25 -13.56
C ALA A 47 -5.40 -13.33 -15.05
N VAL A 48 -4.80 -12.47 -15.88
CA VAL A 48 -4.96 -12.52 -17.34
C VAL A 48 -4.35 -13.79 -17.93
N ALA A 49 -3.18 -14.23 -17.45
CA ALA A 49 -2.51 -15.42 -17.95
C ALA A 49 -3.26 -16.73 -17.64
N LEU A 50 -3.90 -16.84 -16.46
CA LEU A 50 -4.58 -18.06 -16.03
C LEU A 50 -6.06 -18.10 -16.39
N PHE A 51 -6.75 -16.95 -16.34
CA PHE A 51 -8.21 -16.88 -16.48
C PHE A 51 -8.67 -16.09 -17.72
N GLY A 52 -7.74 -15.48 -18.46
CA GLY A 52 -8.06 -14.63 -19.60
C GLY A 52 -8.57 -13.24 -19.22
N THR A 53 -8.64 -12.34 -20.21
CA THR A 53 -8.97 -10.92 -20.01
C THR A 53 -10.43 -10.66 -19.64
N GLN A 54 -11.35 -11.56 -20.00
CA GLN A 54 -12.79 -11.43 -19.72
C GLN A 54 -13.20 -12.03 -18.38
N SER A 55 -12.27 -12.66 -17.65
CA SER A 55 -12.58 -13.25 -16.36
C SER A 55 -12.88 -12.18 -15.30
N PRO A 56 -13.86 -12.42 -14.42
CA PRO A 56 -14.10 -11.58 -13.24
C PRO A 56 -12.85 -11.38 -12.38
N ALA A 57 -11.91 -12.34 -12.38
CA ALA A 57 -10.65 -12.23 -11.65
C ALA A 57 -9.74 -11.12 -12.23
N ALA A 58 -9.61 -11.05 -13.55
CA ALA A 58 -8.80 -10.03 -14.23
C ALA A 58 -9.37 -8.61 -14.02
N LEU A 59 -10.71 -8.48 -14.07
CA LEU A 59 -11.42 -7.24 -13.76
C LEU A 59 -11.19 -6.80 -12.30
N ALA A 60 -11.29 -7.74 -11.35
CA ALA A 60 -11.09 -7.43 -9.93
C ALA A 60 -9.66 -6.95 -9.64
N THR A 61 -8.65 -7.57 -10.24
CA THR A 61 -7.24 -7.16 -10.07
C THR A 61 -6.94 -5.81 -10.72
N THR A 62 -7.51 -5.51 -11.88
CA THR A 62 -7.28 -4.22 -12.57
C THR A 62 -7.95 -3.06 -11.83
N VAL A 63 -9.19 -3.26 -11.37
CA VAL A 63 -9.84 -2.29 -10.47
C VAL A 63 -9.04 -2.14 -9.16
N GLY A 64 -8.45 -3.23 -8.66
CA GLY A 64 -7.51 -3.24 -7.54
C GLY A 64 -6.37 -2.23 -7.73
N VAL A 65 -5.61 -2.33 -8.83
CA VAL A 65 -4.52 -1.38 -9.16
C VAL A 65 -5.02 0.06 -9.16
N LEU A 66 -6.15 0.32 -9.83
CA LEU A 66 -6.72 1.66 -9.94
C LEU A 66 -7.09 2.26 -8.58
N THR A 67 -7.46 1.40 -7.61
CA THR A 67 -7.73 1.83 -6.24
C THR A 67 -6.49 1.90 -5.36
N GLU A 68 -5.46 1.08 -5.62
CA GLU A 68 -4.24 1.04 -4.81
C GLU A 68 -3.41 2.32 -4.98
N VAL A 69 -3.12 2.70 -6.23
CA VAL A 69 -2.27 3.87 -6.54
C VAL A 69 -2.73 5.15 -5.80
N PRO A 70 -4.02 5.56 -5.82
CA PRO A 70 -4.46 6.75 -5.09
C PRO A 70 -4.39 6.60 -3.57
N VAL A 71 -4.59 5.38 -3.03
CA VAL A 71 -4.43 5.12 -1.60
C VAL A 71 -2.97 5.29 -1.19
N MET A 72 -2.03 4.76 -1.98
CA MET A 72 -0.61 4.88 -1.73
C MET A 72 -0.13 6.34 -1.78
N LEU A 73 -0.58 7.12 -2.77
CA LEU A 73 -0.31 8.56 -2.83
C LEU A 73 -0.88 9.31 -1.61
N THR A 74 -2.03 8.89 -1.10
CA THR A 74 -2.63 9.46 0.11
C THR A 74 -1.78 9.17 1.35
N LEU A 75 -1.26 7.94 1.47
CA LEU A 75 -0.35 7.56 2.55
C LEU A 75 0.99 8.28 2.48
N VAL A 76 1.56 8.47 1.29
CA VAL A 76 2.76 9.31 1.09
C VAL A 76 2.52 10.73 1.60
N LYS A 77 1.38 11.32 1.22
CA LYS A 77 0.99 12.67 1.67
C LYS A 77 0.81 12.72 3.18
N PHE A 78 0.25 11.68 3.79
CA PHE A 78 0.12 11.56 5.24
C PHE A 78 1.50 11.45 5.92
N ALA A 79 2.36 10.55 5.48
CA ALA A 79 3.72 10.38 6.00
C ALA A 79 4.49 11.70 5.95
N ASN A 80 4.46 12.41 4.81
CA ASN A 80 5.13 13.70 4.66
C ASN A 80 4.60 14.77 5.62
N LYS A 81 3.29 14.78 5.95
CA LYS A 81 2.74 15.66 6.97
C LYS A 81 3.20 15.30 8.39
N THR A 82 3.40 14.02 8.66
CA THR A 82 3.82 13.50 9.96
C THR A 82 5.34 13.51 10.15
N LYS A 83 6.11 14.02 9.18
CA LYS A 83 7.58 14.14 9.25
C LYS A 83 8.06 14.84 10.52
N ALA A 84 7.40 15.93 10.93
CA ALA A 84 7.73 16.68 12.15
C ALA A 84 7.50 15.89 13.46
N CYS A 85 6.90 14.70 13.39
CA CYS A 85 6.65 13.82 14.53
C CYS A 85 7.75 12.76 14.72
N PHE A 86 8.76 12.76 13.85
CA PHE A 86 9.93 11.88 13.85
C PHE A 86 11.25 12.62 14.13
N ASP A 87 11.16 13.90 14.52
CA ASP A 87 12.24 14.68 15.17
C ASP A 87 12.31 14.37 16.67
#